data_AF-A0A1I6J1G5-F1
#
_entry.id   AF-A0A1I6J1G5-F1
#
_cell.length_a   1.000
_cell.length_b   1.000
_cell.length_c   1.000
_cell.angle_alpha   90.00
_cell.angle_beta   90.00
_cell.angle_gamma   90.00
#
_symmetry.space_group_name_H-M   'P 1'
#
loop_
_entity.id
_entity.type
_entity.pdbx_description
1 polymer ?
#
loop_
_entity_poly.entity_id
_entity_poly.type
_entity_poly.pdbx_seq_one_letter_code
_entity_poly.pdbx_strand_id
1 'polypeptide(L)'
;VTPTPVVTPTPVVTPTPTAGTGKDVNVTFSPQGGASSNTLGGSFTFTTTESSVDVSKITLRYYYTADGTDSQTVYVDHSALQTTVAPWYVALTSSVKYNVVKMTTPTATADCYVEVTFDAADVTLTPAGQVQLALRIAKQNWSNYNQSNDFSYVNGPAVFYDGVLVDGNIPS
;
A
#
# COMPACT_ATOMS: atom_id res chain seq x y z
N VAL A 1 38.60 -26.33 32.24
CA VAL A 1 37.37 -25.84 31.60
C VAL A 1 37.78 -24.99 30.41
N THR A 2 37.44 -25.41 29.20
CA THR A 2 37.85 -24.73 27.96
C THR A 2 36.68 -23.86 27.49
N PRO A 3 36.87 -22.56 27.22
CA PRO A 3 35.77 -21.70 26.81
C PRO A 3 35.30 -22.10 25.40
N THR A 4 34.00 -22.33 25.24
CA THR A 4 33.35 -22.56 23.96
C THR A 4 33.27 -21.23 23.19
N PRO A 5 33.67 -21.17 21.92
CA PRO A 5 33.58 -19.94 21.14
C PRO A 5 32.10 -19.58 20.88
N VAL A 6 31.76 -18.31 21.12
CA VAL A 6 30.46 -17.75 20.77
C VAL A 6 30.48 -17.38 19.30
N VAL A 7 29.66 -18.07 18.50
CA VAL A 7 29.44 -17.73 17.09
C VAL A 7 28.42 -16.61 17.01
N THR A 8 28.84 -15.45 16.49
CA THR A 8 27.94 -14.34 16.16
C THR A 8 27.10 -14.72 14.93
N PRO A 9 25.76 -14.68 14.99
CA PRO A 9 24.92 -15.01 13.85
C PRO A 9 25.18 -14.01 12.72
N THR A 10 25.40 -14.53 11.52
CA THR A 10 25.46 -13.74 10.28
C THR A 10 24.07 -13.14 10.03
N PRO A 11 23.95 -11.83 9.71
CA PRO A 11 22.66 -11.26 9.34
C PRO A 11 22.13 -12.00 8.11
N VAL A 12 20.94 -12.59 8.24
CA VAL A 12 20.21 -13.17 7.12
C VAL A 12 19.71 -12.00 6.29
N VAL A 13 20.31 -11.77 5.13
CA VAL A 13 19.76 -10.88 4.11
C VAL A 13 18.52 -11.58 3.55
N THR A 14 17.35 -11.21 4.06
CA THR A 14 16.06 -11.61 3.48
C THR A 14 15.97 -10.97 2.09
N PRO A 15 15.75 -11.75 1.01
CA PRO A 15 15.65 -11.18 -0.32
C PRO A 15 14.47 -10.21 -0.37
N THR A 16 14.72 -8.98 -0.82
CA THR A 16 13.66 -8.03 -1.14
C THR A 16 12.79 -8.65 -2.25
N PRO A 17 11.48 -8.86 -2.03
CA PRO A 17 10.62 -9.37 -3.08
C PRO A 17 10.66 -8.39 -4.25
N THR A 18 11.21 -8.86 -5.37
CA THR A 18 11.32 -8.10 -6.63
C THR A 18 10.03 -8.32 -7.42
N ALA A 19 9.55 -7.28 -8.10
CA ALA A 19 8.37 -7.35 -8.97
C ALA A 19 8.43 -8.58 -9.91
N GLY A 20 7.36 -9.38 -9.93
CA GLY A 20 7.25 -10.59 -10.75
C GLY A 20 6.72 -10.32 -12.16
N THR A 21 6.59 -11.37 -12.99
CA THR A 21 6.07 -11.29 -14.37
C THR A 21 4.54 -11.11 -14.45
N GLY A 22 3.97 -10.27 -13.58
CA GLY A 22 2.56 -9.87 -13.60
C GLY A 22 2.25 -8.81 -14.66
N LYS A 23 0.99 -8.37 -14.74
CA LYS A 23 0.60 -7.22 -15.56
C LYS A 23 1.29 -5.96 -15.04
N ASP A 24 1.77 -5.11 -15.95
CA ASP A 24 2.37 -3.84 -15.57
C ASP A 24 1.31 -2.88 -14.98
N VAL A 25 1.34 -2.66 -13.66
CA VAL A 25 0.52 -1.67 -12.95
C VAL A 25 1.44 -0.86 -12.04
N ASN A 26 1.59 0.42 -12.35
CA ASN A 26 2.45 1.34 -11.63
C ASN A 26 1.61 2.21 -10.70
N VAL A 27 2.18 2.67 -9.59
CA VAL A 27 1.56 3.64 -8.69
C VAL A 27 2.46 4.83 -8.43
N THR A 28 1.86 6.02 -8.51
CA THR A 28 2.46 7.23 -7.95
C THR A 28 1.79 7.55 -6.63
N PHE A 29 2.59 7.91 -5.62
CA PHE A 29 2.13 8.15 -4.26
C PHE A 29 2.52 9.56 -3.81
N SER A 30 1.55 10.28 -3.24
CA SER A 30 1.73 11.57 -2.58
C SER A 30 1.27 11.46 -1.11
N PRO A 31 2.20 11.35 -0.14
CA PRO A 31 1.84 11.22 1.27
C PRO A 31 1.16 12.48 1.81
N GLN A 32 0.39 12.32 2.88
CA GLN A 32 -0.18 13.44 3.63
C GLN A 32 0.45 13.58 5.03
N GLY A 33 0.32 14.78 5.60
CA GLY A 33 0.87 15.11 6.92
C GLY A 33 2.39 15.28 6.92
N GLY A 34 2.95 15.45 8.12
CA GLY A 34 4.40 15.50 8.35
C GLY A 34 4.87 14.35 9.22
N ALA A 35 6.14 14.37 9.64
CA ALA A 35 6.74 13.32 10.46
C ALA A 35 5.95 12.97 11.74
N SER A 36 5.24 13.94 12.33
CA SER A 36 4.21 13.67 13.34
C SER A 36 2.87 14.15 12.83
N SER A 37 1.88 13.24 12.77
CA SER A 37 0.53 13.54 12.28
C SER A 37 -0.48 12.60 12.93
N ASN A 38 -1.72 13.06 13.14
CA ASN A 38 -2.82 12.21 13.57
C ASN A 38 -3.50 11.46 12.42
N THR A 39 -3.02 11.65 11.19
CA THR A 39 -3.51 10.95 10.01
C THR A 39 -2.36 10.43 9.14
N LEU A 40 -2.50 9.20 8.66
CA LEU A 40 -1.61 8.58 7.65
C LEU A 40 -2.32 8.50 6.29
N GLY A 41 -1.59 8.07 5.26
CA GLY A 41 -2.12 7.81 3.92
C GLY A 41 -1.74 8.91 2.94
N GLY A 42 -2.67 9.27 2.06
CA GLY A 42 -2.44 10.24 0.99
C GLY A 42 -3.14 9.86 -0.30
N SER A 43 -2.62 10.39 -1.41
CA SER A 43 -3.15 10.14 -2.75
C SER A 43 -2.30 9.12 -3.51
N PHE A 44 -2.96 8.17 -4.14
CA PHE A 44 -2.40 7.11 -4.97
C PHE A 44 -3.01 7.21 -6.37
N THR A 45 -2.18 7.18 -7.41
CA THR A 45 -2.64 7.14 -8.79
C THR A 45 -2.02 5.94 -9.50
N PHE A 46 -2.88 5.01 -9.92
CA PHE A 46 -2.50 3.81 -10.65
C PHE A 46 -2.57 4.04 -12.16
N THR A 47 -1.53 3.60 -12.86
CA THR A 47 -1.43 3.65 -14.33
C THR A 47 -0.91 2.32 -14.86
N THR A 48 -0.96 2.11 -16.17
CA THR A 48 -0.50 0.87 -16.81
C THR A 48 0.02 1.16 -18.21
N THR A 49 0.96 0.34 -18.70
CA THR A 49 1.30 0.27 -20.13
C THR A 49 0.59 -0.86 -20.87
N GLU A 50 -0.15 -1.71 -20.15
CA GLU A 50 -0.92 -2.83 -20.70
C GLU A 50 -2.14 -2.34 -21.47
N SER A 51 -2.53 -3.05 -22.53
CA SER A 51 -3.73 -2.71 -23.28
C SER A 51 -5.01 -2.75 -22.44
N SER A 52 -5.02 -3.55 -21.36
CA SER A 52 -6.16 -3.73 -20.47
C SER A 52 -5.72 -4.36 -19.14
N VAL A 53 -6.13 -3.73 -18.03
CA VAL A 53 -5.96 -4.18 -16.64
C VAL A 53 -7.33 -4.18 -15.97
N ASP A 54 -7.75 -5.32 -15.43
CA ASP A 54 -8.96 -5.40 -14.61
C ASP A 54 -8.69 -4.76 -13.23
N VAL A 55 -9.41 -3.68 -12.91
CA VAL A 55 -9.20 -2.92 -11.68
C VAL A 55 -9.47 -3.77 -10.43
N SER A 56 -10.35 -4.78 -10.53
CA SER A 56 -10.66 -5.65 -9.39
C SER A 56 -9.50 -6.55 -8.94
N LYS A 57 -8.50 -6.72 -9.80
CA LYS A 57 -7.30 -7.52 -9.52
C LYS A 57 -6.18 -6.70 -8.87
N ILE A 58 -6.33 -5.38 -8.79
CA ILE A 58 -5.35 -4.49 -8.15
C ILE A 58 -5.52 -4.57 -6.64
N THR A 59 -4.41 -4.80 -5.93
CA THR A 59 -4.32 -4.67 -4.48
C THR A 59 -3.21 -3.68 -4.13
N LEU A 60 -3.51 -2.72 -3.26
CA LEU A 60 -2.52 -1.82 -2.67
C LEU A 60 -2.23 -2.25 -1.24
N ARG A 61 -0.96 -2.25 -0.83
CA ARG A 61 -0.56 -2.34 0.57
C ARG A 61 0.26 -1.13 0.98
N TYR A 62 -0.21 -0.43 2.01
CA TYR A 62 0.50 0.68 2.65
C TYR A 62 1.00 0.21 4.02
N TYR A 63 2.31 0.01 4.16
CA TYR A 63 2.96 -0.52 5.36
C TYR A 63 3.43 0.59 6.30
N TYR A 64 3.18 0.43 7.60
CA TYR A 64 3.48 1.43 8.60
C TYR A 64 3.57 0.80 10.00
N THR A 65 3.96 1.59 10.99
CA THR A 65 3.93 1.21 12.40
C THR A 65 2.70 1.81 13.08
N ALA A 66 1.97 1.00 13.86
CA ALA A 66 0.75 1.45 14.51
C ALA A 66 1.00 2.48 15.65
N ASP A 67 2.25 2.60 16.11
CA ASP A 67 2.67 3.46 17.23
C ASP A 67 1.75 3.34 18.47
N GLY A 68 1.35 2.11 18.80
CA GLY A 68 0.45 1.83 19.90
C GLY A 68 -0.48 0.65 19.64
N THR A 69 -1.52 0.56 20.46
CA THR A 69 -2.53 -0.53 20.39
C THR A 69 -3.95 -0.02 20.13
N ASP A 70 -4.10 1.29 19.91
CA ASP A 70 -5.39 1.90 19.63
C ASP A 70 -5.98 1.34 18.33
N SER A 71 -7.29 1.16 18.34
CA SER A 71 -8.03 0.81 17.12
C SER A 71 -7.92 1.93 16.09
N GLN A 72 -7.92 1.55 14.82
CA GLN A 72 -7.72 2.47 13.70
C GLN A 72 -8.94 2.47 12.78
N THR A 73 -9.25 3.62 12.21
CA THR A 73 -10.29 3.80 11.19
C THR A 73 -9.63 4.21 9.89
N VAL A 74 -10.01 3.55 8.80
CA VAL A 74 -9.61 3.91 7.44
C VAL A 74 -10.77 4.61 6.74
N TYR A 75 -10.49 5.71 6.08
CA TYR A 75 -11.40 6.48 5.27
C TYR A 75 -10.95 6.42 3.82
N VAL A 76 -11.87 6.09 2.92
CA VAL A 76 -11.70 6.25 1.49
C VAL A 76 -12.31 7.60 1.14
N ASP A 77 -11.49 8.65 1.11
CA ASP A 77 -11.98 10.01 0.88
C ASP A 77 -12.40 10.20 -0.60
N HIS A 78 -11.75 9.49 -1.54
CA HIS A 78 -12.11 9.50 -2.97
C HIS A 78 -11.53 8.27 -3.69
N SER A 79 -12.26 7.70 -4.64
CA SER A 79 -11.66 6.89 -5.70
C SER A 79 -12.45 6.97 -7.01
N ALA A 80 -11.74 6.99 -8.13
CA ALA A 80 -12.35 7.00 -9.46
C ALA A 80 -11.39 6.50 -10.54
N LEU A 81 -11.93 5.88 -11.60
CA LEU A 81 -11.25 5.78 -12.88
C LEU A 81 -11.51 7.07 -13.67
N GLN A 82 -10.46 7.67 -14.22
CA GLN A 82 -10.54 8.74 -15.22
C GLN A 82 -9.86 8.27 -16.50
N THR A 83 -10.46 8.54 -17.66
CA THR A 83 -9.92 8.10 -18.96
C THR A 83 -10.38 9.04 -20.09
N THR A 84 -9.78 8.90 -21.27
CA THR A 84 -10.05 9.72 -22.46
C THR A 84 -11.15 9.16 -23.36
N VAL A 85 -11.64 7.95 -23.07
CA VAL A 85 -12.72 7.25 -23.81
C VAL A 85 -13.93 7.00 -22.90
N ALA A 86 -15.12 6.81 -23.48
CA ALA A 86 -16.32 6.51 -22.69
C ALA A 86 -16.10 5.32 -21.73
N PRO A 87 -16.54 5.40 -20.46
CA PRO A 87 -17.41 6.43 -19.88
C PRO A 87 -16.70 7.70 -19.37
N TRP A 88 -15.41 7.91 -19.64
CA TRP A 88 -14.53 9.03 -19.19
C TRP A 88 -14.28 9.10 -17.68
N TYR A 89 -15.27 8.75 -16.88
CA TYR A 89 -15.23 8.74 -15.43
C TYR A 89 -16.05 7.58 -14.90
N VAL A 90 -15.51 6.84 -13.94
CA VAL A 90 -16.24 5.86 -13.14
C VAL A 90 -15.96 6.13 -11.67
N ALA A 91 -17.01 6.41 -10.89
CA ALA A 91 -16.87 6.56 -9.45
C ALA A 91 -16.58 5.19 -8.81
N LEU A 92 -15.52 5.11 -8.01
CA LEU A 92 -15.06 3.87 -7.38
C LEU A 92 -15.06 3.93 -5.85
N THR A 93 -15.31 5.09 -5.22
CA THR A 93 -15.23 5.26 -3.76
C THR A 93 -15.98 4.17 -2.97
N SER A 94 -17.19 3.77 -3.39
CA SER A 94 -17.98 2.72 -2.74
C SER A 94 -17.53 1.29 -3.07
N SER A 95 -16.77 1.12 -4.16
CA SER A 95 -16.17 -0.14 -4.58
C SER A 95 -14.87 -0.45 -3.85
N VAL A 96 -14.19 0.56 -3.29
CA VAL A 96 -12.97 0.34 -2.51
C VAL A 96 -13.31 -0.42 -1.22
N LYS A 97 -12.62 -1.53 -0.99
CA LYS A 97 -12.60 -2.26 0.29
C LYS A 97 -11.24 -2.13 0.92
N TYR A 98 -11.19 -2.18 2.25
CA TYR A 98 -9.93 -2.09 2.97
C TYR A 98 -9.91 -3.01 4.20
N ASN A 99 -8.72 -3.37 4.64
CA ASN A 99 -8.49 -4.03 5.91
C ASN A 99 -7.18 -3.55 6.54
N VAL A 100 -7.16 -3.40 7.87
CA VAL A 100 -5.91 -3.16 8.62
C VAL A 100 -5.38 -4.52 9.08
N VAL A 101 -4.24 -4.93 8.55
CA VAL A 101 -3.67 -6.26 8.79
C VAL A 101 -2.41 -6.14 9.62
N LYS A 102 -2.36 -6.85 10.75
CA LYS A 102 -1.15 -6.98 11.56
C LYS A 102 -0.18 -7.95 10.89
N MET A 103 1.09 -7.57 10.79
CA MET A 103 2.13 -8.43 10.22
C MET A 103 2.48 -9.56 11.18
N THR A 104 2.64 -10.78 10.65
CA THR A 104 3.13 -11.93 11.42
C THR A 104 4.61 -11.80 11.79
N THR A 105 5.37 -11.11 10.94
CA THR A 105 6.80 -10.83 11.13
C THR A 105 7.01 -9.32 10.98
N PRO A 106 6.84 -8.53 12.05
CA PRO A 106 7.03 -7.08 12.00
C PRO A 106 8.51 -6.74 11.78
N THR A 107 8.76 -5.61 11.14
CA THR A 107 10.09 -4.99 10.99
C THR A 107 10.20 -3.73 11.86
N ALA A 108 11.36 -3.09 11.85
CA ALA A 108 11.54 -1.80 12.55
C ALA A 108 10.69 -0.66 11.97
N THR A 109 10.21 -0.81 10.73
CA THR A 109 9.47 0.24 9.99
C THR A 109 8.06 -0.17 9.57
N ALA A 110 7.62 -1.37 9.92
CA ALA A 110 6.26 -1.82 9.68
C ALA A 110 5.86 -2.94 10.65
N ASP A 111 4.76 -2.76 11.37
CA ASP A 111 4.10 -3.81 12.15
C ASP A 111 2.69 -4.15 11.66
N CYS A 112 2.16 -3.33 10.75
CA CYS A 112 0.89 -3.52 10.09
C CYS A 112 0.89 -2.89 8.70
N TYR A 113 -0.18 -3.15 7.95
CA TYR A 113 -0.47 -2.48 6.69
C TYR A 113 -1.97 -2.31 6.48
N VAL A 114 -2.34 -1.28 5.73
CA VAL A 114 -3.66 -1.22 5.13
C VAL A 114 -3.60 -1.92 3.78
N GLU A 115 -4.40 -2.97 3.63
CA GLU A 115 -4.67 -3.61 2.34
C GLU A 115 -5.91 -2.99 1.73
N VAL A 116 -5.82 -2.58 0.48
CA VAL A 116 -6.94 -2.01 -0.28
C VAL A 116 -7.17 -2.80 -1.55
N THR A 117 -8.43 -3.14 -1.80
CA THR A 117 -8.90 -3.83 -3.00
C THR A 117 -10.09 -3.09 -3.61
N PHE A 118 -10.43 -3.43 -4.86
CA PHE A 118 -11.51 -2.80 -5.60
C PHE A 118 -12.56 -3.84 -6.00
N ASP A 119 -13.81 -3.67 -5.56
CA ASP A 119 -14.96 -4.46 -6.01
C ASP A 119 -15.51 -3.85 -7.31
N ALA A 120 -14.79 -4.08 -8.42
CA ALA A 120 -14.97 -3.36 -9.68
C ALA A 120 -14.61 -4.22 -10.92
N ALA A 121 -15.12 -5.45 -11.00
CA ALA A 121 -14.74 -6.44 -12.03
C ALA A 121 -14.98 -6.01 -13.50
N ASP A 122 -15.91 -5.09 -13.73
CA ASP A 122 -16.22 -4.56 -15.07
C ASP A 122 -15.47 -3.25 -15.39
N VAL A 123 -14.60 -2.79 -14.50
CA VAL A 123 -13.84 -1.56 -14.66
C VAL A 123 -12.44 -1.88 -15.15
N THR A 124 -12.11 -1.38 -16.34
CA THR A 124 -10.82 -1.63 -16.99
C THR A 124 -9.97 -0.36 -16.99
N LEU A 125 -8.74 -0.49 -16.50
CA LEU A 125 -7.68 0.50 -16.65
C LEU A 125 -6.91 0.20 -17.95
N THR A 126 -6.69 1.24 -18.76
CA THR A 126 -5.92 1.20 -20.02
C THR A 126 -4.85 2.29 -19.98
N PRO A 127 -3.90 2.35 -20.93
CA PRO A 127 -2.78 3.30 -20.88
C PRO A 127 -3.20 4.76 -20.98
N ALA A 128 -4.41 5.04 -21.45
CA ALA A 128 -4.96 6.39 -21.55
C ALA A 128 -5.77 6.81 -20.31
N GLY A 129 -5.84 5.96 -19.29
CA GLY A 129 -6.59 6.21 -18.06
C GLY A 129 -5.71 6.12 -16.82
N GLN A 130 -6.32 6.47 -15.69
CA GLN A 130 -5.73 6.35 -14.37
C GLN A 130 -6.81 6.03 -13.33
N VAL A 131 -6.50 5.19 -12.36
CA VAL A 131 -7.32 5.02 -11.17
C VAL A 131 -6.74 5.90 -10.07
N GLN A 132 -7.54 6.81 -9.53
CA GLN A 132 -7.19 7.65 -8.39
C GLN A 132 -7.76 7.04 -7.12
N LEU A 133 -7.02 7.15 -6.03
CA LEU A 133 -7.43 6.73 -4.69
C LEU A 133 -6.87 7.70 -3.66
N ALA A 134 -7.71 8.23 -2.78
CA ALA A 134 -7.31 9.00 -1.63
C ALA A 134 -7.71 8.25 -0.36
N LEU A 135 -6.71 7.90 0.47
CA LEU A 135 -6.91 7.21 1.74
C LEU A 135 -6.47 8.08 2.90
N ARG A 136 -7.19 7.96 4.00
CA ARG A 136 -6.82 8.55 5.28
C ARG A 136 -7.02 7.56 6.41
N ILE A 137 -6.02 7.40 7.27
CA ILE A 137 -6.05 6.46 8.39
C ILE A 137 -5.87 7.26 9.67
N ALA A 138 -6.66 7.00 10.70
CA ALA A 138 -6.55 7.66 12.00
C ALA A 138 -6.76 6.67 13.15
N LYS A 139 -6.07 6.87 14.27
CA LYS A 139 -6.42 6.19 15.53
C LYS A 139 -7.78 6.69 15.99
N GLN A 140 -8.59 5.85 16.64
CA GLN A 140 -9.90 6.28 17.16
C GLN A 140 -9.80 7.44 18.15
N ASN A 141 -8.69 7.52 18.89
CA ASN A 141 -8.41 8.60 19.84
C ASN A 141 -7.75 9.83 19.19
N TRP A 142 -7.50 9.83 17.87
CA TRP A 142 -6.82 10.89 17.13
C TRP A 142 -5.44 11.29 17.66
N SER A 143 -4.78 10.40 18.41
CA SER A 143 -3.38 10.60 18.78
C SER A 143 -2.46 10.47 17.56
N ASN A 144 -1.28 11.06 17.66
CA ASN A 144 -0.34 11.09 16.55
C ASN A 144 0.31 9.73 16.29
N TYR A 145 0.71 9.55 15.03
CA TYR A 145 1.72 8.62 14.55
C TYR A 145 3.06 9.34 14.34
N ASN A 146 4.11 8.57 14.14
CA ASN A 146 5.44 8.98 13.75
C ASN A 146 5.77 8.53 12.31
N GLN A 147 5.29 9.25 11.30
CA GLN A 147 5.47 8.84 9.90
C GLN A 147 6.93 8.64 9.43
N SER A 148 7.92 9.16 10.17
CA SER A 148 9.34 8.95 9.84
C SER A 148 9.83 7.52 10.02
N ASN A 149 9.14 6.70 10.84
CA ASN A 149 9.44 5.28 10.98
C ASN A 149 8.54 4.40 10.10
N ASP A 150 7.66 4.97 9.28
CA ASP A 150 6.71 4.21 8.48
C ASP A 150 7.29 3.85 7.10
N PHE A 151 7.34 2.55 6.79
CA PHE A 151 7.96 2.04 5.58
C PHE A 151 7.39 2.68 4.31
N SER A 152 6.06 2.69 4.15
CA SER A 152 5.43 3.20 2.93
C SER A 152 5.35 4.71 2.86
N TYR A 153 5.52 5.42 3.98
CA TYR A 153 5.72 6.87 3.94
C TYR A 153 7.06 7.22 3.27
N VAL A 154 8.11 6.45 3.54
CA VAL A 154 9.46 6.69 3.01
C VAL A 154 9.68 6.07 1.63
N ASN A 155 9.20 4.83 1.43
CA ASN A 155 9.53 4.01 0.27
C ASN A 155 8.36 3.84 -0.72
N GLY A 156 7.19 4.40 -0.40
CA GLY A 156 5.97 4.18 -1.16
C GLY A 156 5.25 2.87 -0.81
N PRO A 157 4.03 2.68 -1.35
CA PRO A 157 3.26 1.46 -1.16
C PRO A 157 3.77 0.30 -2.01
N ALA A 158 3.20 -0.88 -1.81
CA ALA A 158 3.32 -2.01 -2.72
C ALA A 158 2.02 -2.22 -3.51
N VAL A 159 2.14 -2.57 -4.79
CA VAL A 159 1.01 -2.90 -5.65
C VAL A 159 1.13 -4.34 -6.12
N PHE A 160 0.03 -5.06 -6.00
CA PHE A 160 -0.11 -6.41 -6.51
C PHE A 160 -1.17 -6.42 -7.59
N TYR A 161 -0.95 -7.23 -8.62
CA TYR A 161 -1.96 -7.59 -9.60
C TYR A 161 -2.16 -9.10 -9.56
N ASP A 162 -3.38 -9.55 -9.28
CA ASP A 162 -3.72 -10.97 -9.16
C ASP A 162 -2.80 -11.72 -8.17
N GLY A 163 -2.48 -11.04 -7.05
CA GLY A 163 -1.61 -11.56 -6.00
C GLY A 163 -0.10 -11.51 -6.27
N VAL A 164 0.33 -11.08 -7.47
CA VAL A 164 1.75 -10.91 -7.82
C VAL A 164 2.18 -9.47 -7.57
N LEU A 165 3.29 -9.25 -6.85
CA LEU A 165 3.88 -7.92 -6.69
C LEU A 165 4.33 -7.39 -8.05
N VAL A 166 3.85 -6.21 -8.44
CA VAL A 166 4.14 -5.59 -9.75
C VAL A 166 4.77 -4.21 -9.64
N ASP A 167 4.58 -3.51 -8.52
CA ASP A 167 5.25 -2.24 -8.24
C ASP A 167 5.49 -2.04 -6.73
N GLY A 168 6.52 -1.27 -6.39
CA GLY A 168 6.95 -0.99 -5.02
C GLY A 168 7.75 -2.10 -4.36
N ASN A 169 7.87 -2.02 -3.03
CA ASN A 169 8.64 -2.96 -2.20
C ASN A 169 7.83 -3.38 -0.96
N ILE A 170 8.19 -4.51 -0.37
CA ILE A 170 7.62 -5.00 0.90
C ILE A 170 8.69 -4.89 1.99
N PRO A 171 8.36 -4.49 3.23
CA PRO A 171 9.31 -4.51 4.34
C PRO A 171 9.93 -5.89 4.53
N SER A 172 11.25 -5.94 4.73
CA SER A 172 12.06 -7.16 4.92
C SER A 172 12.83 -7.15 6.23
#